data_AF-F7T7X9-F1
#
_entry.id   AF-F7T7X9-F1
#
_cell.length_a   1.000
_cell.length_b   1.000
_cell.length_c   1.000
_cell.angle_alpha   90.00
_cell.angle_beta   90.00
_cell.angle_gamma   90.00
#
_symmetry.space_group_name_H-M   'P 1'
#
loop_
_entity.id
_entity.type
_entity.pdbx_description
1 polymer ?
#
loop_
_entity_poly.entity_id
_entity_poly.type
_entity_poly.pdbx_seq_one_letter_code
_entity_poly.pdbx_strand_id
1 'polypeptide(L)'
;MTKTTLTIAGRIARAQPGLSRTQHKMAEYVLAHRFRVATMTIDEFAAAVSVSVATANQFARALDLPGYPQFRAELARGFEAALEPVETLRTELTHAASAAQIFAATLQEDIRNAQRTLRDLDAAACERAVDAILAAERVFIIGFGASGFLAGMLQRGLCMHPRSVASLADKPTAPLAPTASEARYAVSARQLMPNSETAALGLIEALSTAVACRAGNAAEAADMP
;
A
#
# COMPACT_ATOMS: atom_id res chain seq x y z
N MET A 1 16.42 27.39 32.00
CA MET A 1 15.05 27.48 32.57
C MET A 1 14.13 26.62 31.73
N THR A 2 13.79 25.43 32.22
CA THR A 2 12.90 24.46 31.54
C THR A 2 11.48 25.02 31.52
N LYS A 3 11.05 25.49 30.35
CA LYS A 3 9.66 25.90 30.10
C LYS A 3 8.80 24.63 30.22
N THR A 4 8.17 24.42 31.37
CA THR A 4 7.25 23.29 31.56
C THR A 4 6.05 23.54 30.66
N THR A 5 5.98 22.84 29.53
CA THR A 5 4.88 22.98 28.56
C THR A 5 3.60 22.47 29.20
N LEU A 6 2.76 23.40 29.66
CA LEU A 6 1.52 23.08 30.35
C LEU A 6 0.56 22.38 29.37
N THR A 7 0.06 21.20 29.75
CA THR A 7 -0.94 20.46 28.95
C THR A 7 -2.25 21.25 28.83
N ILE A 8 -3.07 20.94 27.82
CA ILE A 8 -4.38 21.60 27.63
C ILE A 8 -5.28 21.44 28.87
N ALA A 9 -5.27 20.27 29.51
CA ALA A 9 -5.98 20.07 30.78
C ALA A 9 -5.46 21.01 31.89
N GLY A 10 -4.13 21.19 31.98
CA GLY A 10 -3.53 22.15 32.92
C GLY A 10 -3.89 23.60 32.62
N ARG A 11 -4.00 23.97 31.34
CA ARG A 11 -4.43 25.32 30.92
C ARG A 11 -5.89 25.58 31.28
N ILE A 12 -6.76 24.60 31.05
CA ILE A 12 -8.18 24.67 31.43
C ILE A 12 -8.30 24.83 32.95
N ALA A 13 -7.61 23.99 33.74
CA ALA A 13 -7.66 24.07 35.20
C ALA A 13 -7.21 25.44 35.73
N ARG A 14 -6.20 26.05 35.10
CA ARG A 14 -5.72 27.40 35.48
C ARG A 14 -6.71 28.51 35.09
N ALA A 15 -7.31 28.42 33.90
CA ALA A 15 -8.25 29.40 33.40
C ALA A 15 -9.65 29.29 34.04
N GLN A 16 -9.96 28.14 34.64
CA GLN A 16 -11.26 27.77 35.22
C GLN A 16 -11.94 28.87 36.03
N PRO A 17 -11.26 29.64 36.92
CA PRO A 17 -11.92 30.68 37.71
C PRO A 17 -12.41 31.89 36.91
N GLY A 18 -11.86 32.13 35.72
CA GLY A 18 -12.17 33.27 34.86
C GLY A 18 -13.05 32.94 33.66
N LEU A 19 -13.48 31.68 33.50
CA LEU A 19 -14.29 31.26 32.37
C LEU A 19 -15.75 31.71 32.52
N SER A 20 -16.34 32.22 31.44
CA SER A 20 -17.78 32.43 31.36
C SER A 20 -18.53 31.09 31.38
N ARG A 21 -19.84 31.13 31.65
CA ARG A 21 -20.70 29.93 31.67
C ARG A 21 -20.62 29.10 30.38
N THR A 22 -20.51 29.77 29.23
CA THR A 22 -20.39 29.12 27.92
C THR A 22 -19.00 28.50 27.74
N GLN A 23 -17.94 29.18 28.19
CA GLN A 23 -16.58 28.65 28.15
C GLN A 23 -16.38 27.47 29.12
N HIS A 24 -17.07 27.45 30.25
CA HIS A 24 -17.11 26.29 31.14
C HIS A 24 -17.66 25.05 30.45
N LYS A 25 -18.79 25.17 29.72
CA LYS A 25 -19.34 24.05 28.94
C LYS A 25 -18.37 23.55 27.87
N MET A 26 -17.66 24.47 27.21
CA MET A 26 -16.61 24.11 26.26
C MET A 26 -15.46 23.36 26.94
N ALA A 27 -14.99 23.83 28.09
CA ALA A 27 -13.95 23.18 28.88
C ALA A 27 -14.35 21.75 29.30
N GLU A 28 -15.56 21.57 29.83
CA GLU A 28 -16.09 20.25 30.19
C GLU A 28 -16.14 19.30 28.99
N TYR A 29 -16.65 19.79 27.84
CA TYR A 29 -16.70 18.98 26.62
C TYR A 29 -15.31 18.54 26.16
N VAL A 30 -14.33 19.46 26.21
CA VAL A 30 -12.93 19.17 25.84
C VAL A 30 -12.30 18.14 26.76
N LEU A 31 -12.54 18.25 28.07
CA LEU A 31 -12.00 17.29 29.06
C LEU A 31 -12.64 15.91 28.89
N ALA A 32 -13.92 15.84 28.56
CA ALA A 32 -14.64 14.58 28.32
C ALA A 32 -14.28 13.92 26.97
N HIS A 33 -14.00 14.71 25.93
CA HIS A 33 -13.84 14.22 24.55
C HIS A 33 -12.51 14.63 23.91
N ARG A 34 -11.42 14.54 24.66
CA ARG A 34 -10.12 15.11 24.28
C ARG A 34 -9.61 14.67 22.90
N PHE A 35 -9.70 13.37 22.59
CA PHE A 35 -9.29 12.83 21.29
C PHE A 35 -10.17 13.35 20.16
N ARG A 36 -11.49 13.33 20.34
CA ARG A 36 -12.46 13.79 19.34
C ARG A 36 -12.27 15.28 19.02
N VAL A 37 -11.99 16.11 20.00
CA VAL A 37 -11.71 17.54 19.77
C VAL A 37 -10.39 17.73 19.02
N ALA A 38 -9.39 16.89 19.26
CA ALA A 38 -8.11 16.93 18.53
C ALA A 38 -8.28 16.69 17.02
N THR A 39 -9.31 15.97 16.60
CA THR A 39 -9.60 15.67 15.19
C THR A 39 -10.60 16.63 14.54
N MET A 40 -11.25 17.52 15.32
CA MET A 40 -12.29 18.41 14.83
C MET A 40 -11.73 19.69 14.20
N THR A 41 -12.33 20.12 13.09
CA THR A 41 -12.26 21.50 12.61
C THR A 41 -12.92 22.46 13.59
N ILE A 42 -12.66 23.77 13.43
CA ILE A 42 -13.27 24.76 14.31
C ILE A 42 -14.80 24.79 14.17
N ASP A 43 -15.30 24.59 12.96
CA ASP A 43 -16.74 24.55 12.66
C ASP A 43 -17.42 23.35 13.34
N GLU A 44 -16.80 22.17 13.27
CA GLU A 44 -17.31 20.96 13.93
C GLU A 44 -17.31 21.09 15.45
N PHE A 45 -16.25 21.66 16.03
CA PHE A 45 -16.19 21.89 17.47
C PHE A 45 -17.24 22.92 17.91
N ALA A 46 -17.37 24.02 17.17
CA ALA A 46 -18.36 25.06 17.43
C ALA A 46 -19.79 24.48 17.37
N ALA A 47 -20.09 23.64 16.37
CA ALA A 47 -21.36 22.95 16.27
C ALA A 47 -21.59 21.97 17.45
N ALA A 48 -20.58 21.17 17.81
CA ALA A 48 -20.69 20.17 18.87
C ALA A 48 -21.00 20.76 20.25
N VAL A 49 -20.51 21.98 20.53
CA VAL A 49 -20.78 22.71 21.78
C VAL A 49 -21.84 23.80 21.63
N SER A 50 -22.49 23.89 20.45
CA SER A 50 -23.55 24.86 20.11
C SER A 50 -23.14 26.32 20.32
N VAL A 51 -21.98 26.72 19.80
CA VAL A 51 -21.45 28.10 19.85
C VAL A 51 -21.04 28.58 18.47
N SER A 52 -20.74 29.88 18.34
CA SER A 52 -20.16 30.41 17.11
C SER A 52 -18.67 30.08 16.98
N VAL A 53 -18.16 30.03 15.75
CA VAL A 53 -16.72 29.90 15.43
C VAL A 53 -15.89 30.99 16.13
N ALA A 54 -16.42 32.21 16.23
CA ALA A 54 -15.77 33.31 16.94
C ALA A 54 -15.66 33.02 18.45
N THR A 55 -16.70 32.46 19.07
CA THR A 55 -16.69 32.07 20.49
C THR A 55 -15.72 30.91 20.74
N ALA A 56 -15.62 29.93 19.84
CA ALA A 56 -14.64 28.85 19.92
C ALA A 56 -13.20 29.38 19.85
N ASN A 57 -12.92 30.37 18.99
CA ASN A 57 -11.62 31.04 18.94
C ASN A 57 -11.33 31.86 20.21
N GLN A 58 -12.32 32.55 20.76
CA GLN A 58 -12.18 33.27 22.03
C GLN A 58 -11.90 32.32 23.19
N PHE A 59 -12.49 31.13 23.19
CA PHE A 59 -12.18 30.09 24.18
C PHE A 59 -10.71 29.65 24.11
N ALA A 60 -10.17 29.39 22.91
CA ALA A 60 -8.74 29.07 22.76
C ALA A 60 -7.84 30.20 23.30
N ARG A 61 -8.21 31.46 23.07
CA ARG A 61 -7.49 32.63 23.60
C ARG A 61 -7.56 32.73 25.11
N ALA A 62 -8.69 32.39 25.73
CA ALA A 62 -8.84 32.33 27.19
C ALA A 62 -7.93 31.26 27.84
N LEU A 63 -7.41 30.31 27.07
CA LEU A 63 -6.43 29.29 27.50
C LEU A 63 -4.97 29.70 27.21
N ASP A 64 -4.72 30.98 26.93
CA ASP A 64 -3.42 31.55 26.53
C ASP A 64 -2.86 30.91 25.25
N LEU A 65 -3.72 30.71 24.24
CA LEU A 65 -3.34 30.20 22.93
C LEU A 65 -3.75 31.19 21.83
N PRO A 66 -3.00 31.29 20.71
CA PRO A 66 -3.28 32.25 19.63
C PRO A 66 -4.67 32.09 18.99
N GLY A 67 -5.22 30.87 19.00
CA GLY A 67 -6.52 30.53 18.43
C GLY A 67 -6.76 29.02 18.38
N TYR A 68 -7.87 28.61 17.77
CA TYR A 68 -8.27 27.20 17.70
C TYR A 68 -7.24 26.28 17.03
N PRO A 69 -6.53 26.67 15.94
CA PRO A 69 -5.53 25.80 15.32
C PRO A 69 -4.42 25.37 16.28
N GLN A 70 -3.90 26.32 17.10
CA GLN A 70 -2.89 26.00 18.10
C GLN A 70 -3.46 25.15 19.23
N PHE A 71 -4.70 25.43 19.66
CA PHE A 71 -5.40 24.61 20.64
C PHE A 71 -5.56 23.16 20.19
N ARG A 72 -5.95 22.94 18.93
CA ARG A 72 -6.04 21.61 18.34
C ARG A 72 -4.68 20.94 18.24
N ALA A 73 -3.63 21.66 17.82
CA ALA A 73 -2.27 21.11 17.73
C ALA A 73 -1.74 20.65 19.10
N GLU A 74 -1.96 21.43 20.16
CA GLU A 74 -1.58 21.06 21.52
C GLU A 74 -2.40 19.89 22.08
N LEU A 75 -3.66 19.73 21.65
CA LEU A 75 -4.44 18.53 21.96
C LEU A 75 -3.89 17.30 21.23
N ALA A 76 -3.55 17.45 19.94
CA ALA A 76 -3.03 16.40 19.09
C ALA A 76 -1.63 15.91 19.52
N ARG A 77 -0.80 16.78 20.11
CA ARG A 77 0.51 16.38 20.71
C ARG A 77 0.40 15.21 21.69
N GLY A 78 -0.74 15.05 22.38
CA GLY A 78 -0.97 13.94 23.30
C GLY A 78 -1.32 12.61 22.61
N PHE A 79 -1.52 12.64 21.29
CA PHE A 79 -2.03 11.52 20.49
C PHE A 79 -1.27 11.37 19.16
N GLU A 80 -0.05 11.89 19.04
CA GLU A 80 0.73 11.91 17.78
C GLU A 80 0.81 10.52 17.13
N ALA A 81 1.10 9.48 17.92
CA ALA A 81 1.17 8.09 17.44
C ALA A 81 -0.17 7.53 16.91
N ALA A 82 -1.31 8.08 17.33
CA ALA A 82 -2.65 7.64 16.93
C ALA A 82 -3.27 8.51 15.82
N LEU A 83 -2.77 9.73 15.62
CA LEU A 83 -3.34 10.71 14.68
C LEU A 83 -2.55 10.86 13.37
N GLU A 84 -1.29 10.43 13.33
CA GLU A 84 -0.42 10.52 12.15
C GLU A 84 -1.03 9.85 10.88
N PRO A 85 -1.68 8.67 10.96
CA PRO A 85 -2.34 8.08 9.80
C PRO A 85 -3.56 8.88 9.31
N VAL A 86 -4.28 9.53 10.22
CA VAL A 86 -5.53 10.25 9.91
C VAL A 86 -5.24 11.62 9.28
N GLU A 87 -4.24 12.35 9.77
CA GLU A 87 -3.89 13.67 9.20
C GLU A 87 -3.23 13.53 7.83
N THR A 88 -2.48 12.45 7.58
CA THR A 88 -1.98 12.09 6.24
C THR A 88 -3.14 11.93 5.25
N LEU A 89 -4.13 11.10 5.59
CA LEU A 89 -5.33 10.90 4.76
C LEU A 89 -6.14 12.19 4.54
N ARG A 90 -6.26 13.05 5.56
CA ARG A 90 -7.02 14.32 5.47
C ARG A 90 -6.32 15.34 4.55
N THR A 91 -4.99 15.36 4.60
CA THR A 91 -4.17 16.21 3.73
C THR A 91 -4.24 15.74 2.28
N GLU A 92 -4.25 14.42 2.06
CA GLU A 92 -4.43 13.79 0.74
C GLU A 92 -5.80 14.06 0.10
N LEU A 93 -6.87 14.17 0.90
CA LEU A 93 -8.23 14.44 0.42
C LEU A 93 -8.48 15.91 0.02
N THR A 94 -7.65 16.85 0.44
CA THR A 94 -7.93 18.30 0.30
C THR A 94 -7.22 18.94 -0.90
N HIS A 95 -6.22 18.29 -1.49
CA HIS A 95 -5.53 18.77 -2.70
C HIS A 95 -5.76 17.79 -3.86
N ALA A 96 -6.00 18.29 -5.07
CA ALA A 96 -5.86 17.45 -6.26
C ALA A 96 -4.45 16.83 -6.22
N ALA A 97 -4.39 15.50 -6.20
CA ALA A 97 -3.14 14.79 -5.95
C ALA A 97 -2.04 15.29 -6.90
N SER A 98 -0.97 15.83 -6.33
CA SER A 98 0.23 16.17 -7.10
C SER A 98 0.73 14.93 -7.85
N ALA A 99 1.43 15.12 -8.97
CA ALA A 99 2.01 14.00 -9.70
C ALA A 99 2.83 13.09 -8.76
N ALA A 100 3.61 13.68 -7.85
CA ALA A 100 4.39 12.94 -6.85
C ALA A 100 3.53 12.07 -5.92
N GLN A 101 2.35 12.55 -5.50
CA GLN A 101 1.41 11.76 -4.71
C GLN A 101 0.79 10.62 -5.51
N ILE A 102 0.52 10.82 -6.80
CA ILE A 102 0.07 9.75 -7.69
C ILE A 102 1.15 8.68 -7.84
N PHE A 103 2.41 9.06 -8.10
CA PHE A 103 3.53 8.12 -8.13
C PHE A 103 3.66 7.34 -6.82
N ALA A 104 3.62 8.04 -5.68
CA ALA A 104 3.71 7.42 -4.37
C ALA A 104 2.54 6.45 -4.11
N ALA A 105 1.32 6.84 -4.43
CA ALA A 105 0.13 6.01 -4.26
C ALA A 105 0.20 4.74 -5.14
N THR A 106 0.62 4.87 -6.40
CA THR A 106 0.81 3.73 -7.30
C THR A 106 1.87 2.77 -6.77
N LEU A 107 3.05 3.28 -6.38
CA LEU A 107 4.13 2.44 -5.83
C LEU A 107 3.73 1.77 -4.52
N GLN A 108 2.98 2.45 -3.64
CA GLN A 108 2.45 1.84 -2.42
C GLN A 108 1.45 0.73 -2.72
N GLU A 109 0.62 0.89 -3.75
CA GLU A 109 -0.31 -0.16 -4.19
C GLU A 109 0.45 -1.36 -4.75
N ASP A 110 1.49 -1.15 -5.55
CA ASP A 110 2.37 -2.22 -6.03
C ASP A 110 3.06 -2.97 -4.88
N ILE A 111 3.55 -2.25 -3.86
CA ILE A 111 4.12 -2.87 -2.65
C ILE A 111 3.08 -3.74 -1.95
N ARG A 112 1.85 -3.24 -1.76
CA ARG A 112 0.76 -4.02 -1.12
C ARG A 112 0.42 -5.27 -1.92
N ASN A 113 0.40 -5.17 -3.26
CA ASN A 113 0.13 -6.29 -4.15
C ASN A 113 1.26 -7.33 -4.11
N ALA A 114 2.53 -6.90 -4.19
CA ALA A 114 3.68 -7.78 -4.06
C ALA A 114 3.70 -8.52 -2.71
N GLN A 115 3.42 -7.80 -1.62
CA GLN A 115 3.30 -8.41 -0.28
C GLN A 115 2.15 -9.43 -0.20
N ARG A 116 1.03 -9.19 -0.90
CA ARG A 116 -0.08 -10.15 -0.99
C ARG A 116 0.34 -11.41 -1.74
N THR A 117 0.93 -11.26 -2.92
CA THR A 117 1.47 -12.37 -3.71
C THR A 117 2.47 -13.21 -2.91
N LEU A 118 3.35 -12.57 -2.14
CA LEU A 118 4.30 -13.26 -1.28
C LEU A 118 3.61 -14.08 -0.17
N ARG A 119 2.57 -13.52 0.47
CA ARG A 119 1.80 -14.24 1.50
C ARG A 119 1.01 -15.43 0.95
N ASP A 120 0.52 -15.29 -0.28
CA ASP A 120 -0.29 -16.32 -0.94
C ASP A 120 0.57 -17.35 -1.70
N LEU A 121 1.91 -17.25 -1.59
CA LEU A 121 2.84 -18.12 -2.29
C LEU A 121 2.81 -19.55 -1.71
N ASP A 122 2.36 -20.51 -2.51
CA ASP A 122 2.40 -21.93 -2.17
C ASP A 122 3.74 -22.54 -2.61
N ALA A 123 4.59 -22.85 -1.63
CA ALA A 123 5.89 -23.50 -1.86
C ALA A 123 5.76 -24.79 -2.69
N ALA A 124 4.75 -25.62 -2.43
CA ALA A 124 4.58 -26.86 -3.19
C ALA A 124 4.16 -26.58 -4.63
N ALA A 125 3.41 -25.51 -4.90
CA ALA A 125 3.10 -25.07 -6.27
C ALA A 125 4.34 -24.55 -7.00
N CYS A 126 5.21 -23.80 -6.31
CA CYS A 126 6.48 -23.35 -6.87
C CYS A 126 7.36 -24.53 -7.29
N GLU A 127 7.54 -25.52 -6.42
CA GLU A 127 8.31 -26.73 -6.73
C GLU A 127 7.74 -27.49 -7.94
N ARG A 128 6.42 -27.72 -7.96
CA ARG A 128 5.75 -28.36 -9.11
C ARG A 128 5.94 -27.58 -10.41
N ALA A 129 5.93 -26.25 -10.37
CA ALA A 129 6.13 -25.42 -11.55
C ALA A 129 7.56 -25.54 -12.10
N VAL A 130 8.56 -25.51 -11.22
CA VAL A 130 9.97 -25.69 -11.60
C VAL A 130 10.19 -27.08 -12.20
N ASP A 131 9.71 -28.13 -11.54
CA ASP A 131 9.88 -29.51 -11.99
C ASP A 131 9.18 -29.75 -13.34
N ALA A 132 7.98 -29.18 -13.52
CA ALA A 132 7.25 -29.28 -14.80
C ALA A 132 8.02 -28.60 -15.95
N ILE A 133 8.67 -27.46 -15.70
CA ILE A 133 9.48 -26.77 -16.71
C ILE A 133 10.72 -27.58 -17.07
N LEU A 134 11.43 -28.12 -16.07
CA LEU A 134 12.63 -28.92 -16.28
C LEU A 134 12.35 -30.26 -16.97
N ALA A 135 11.20 -30.87 -16.67
CA ALA A 135 10.79 -32.14 -17.28
C ALA A 135 10.32 -31.97 -18.73
N ALA A 136 9.80 -30.79 -19.10
CA ALA A 136 9.23 -30.54 -20.42
C ALA A 136 10.29 -30.59 -21.54
N GLU A 137 9.94 -31.21 -22.68
CA GLU A 137 10.79 -31.22 -23.88
C GLU A 137 10.73 -29.88 -24.63
N ARG A 138 9.57 -29.22 -24.59
CA ARG A 138 9.29 -27.93 -25.21
C ARG A 138 8.40 -27.12 -24.30
N VAL A 139 8.69 -25.83 -24.16
CA VAL A 139 7.88 -24.91 -23.35
C VAL A 139 7.31 -23.83 -24.27
N PHE A 140 5.98 -23.75 -24.32
CA PHE A 140 5.26 -22.70 -25.04
C PHE A 140 4.72 -21.68 -24.03
N ILE A 141 5.06 -20.42 -24.23
CA ILE A 141 4.59 -19.32 -23.38
C ILE A 141 3.66 -18.47 -24.21
N ILE A 142 2.44 -18.27 -23.73
CA ILE A 142 1.39 -17.56 -24.47
C ILE A 142 0.92 -16.38 -23.62
N GLY A 143 0.90 -15.19 -24.21
CA GLY A 143 0.43 -13.98 -23.56
C GLY A 143 -0.22 -13.04 -24.59
N PHE A 144 -1.34 -12.42 -24.21
CA PHE A 144 -2.07 -11.49 -25.06
C PHE A 144 -2.09 -10.09 -24.45
N GLY A 145 -2.06 -9.06 -25.29
CA GLY A 145 -2.04 -7.66 -24.83
C GLY A 145 -0.81 -7.37 -23.96
N ALA A 146 -1.02 -6.73 -22.80
CA ALA A 146 0.05 -6.43 -21.85
C ALA A 146 0.78 -7.69 -21.34
N SER A 147 0.06 -8.81 -21.19
CA SER A 147 0.65 -10.09 -20.78
C SER A 147 1.56 -10.69 -21.85
N GLY A 148 1.51 -10.24 -23.10
CA GLY A 148 2.46 -10.63 -24.14
C GLY A 148 3.90 -10.19 -23.80
N PHE A 149 4.07 -9.03 -23.16
CA PHE A 149 5.39 -8.56 -22.71
C PHE A 149 5.92 -9.43 -21.57
N LEU A 150 5.07 -9.78 -20.60
CA LEU A 150 5.42 -10.71 -19.52
C LEU A 150 5.80 -12.10 -20.05
N ALA A 151 5.07 -12.60 -21.06
CA ALA A 151 5.39 -13.85 -21.73
C ALA A 151 6.79 -13.82 -22.39
N GLY A 152 7.14 -12.72 -23.05
CA GLY A 152 8.49 -12.51 -23.59
C GLY A 152 9.58 -12.46 -22.52
N MET A 153 9.31 -11.85 -21.36
CA MET A 153 10.26 -11.85 -20.24
C MET A 153 10.47 -13.24 -19.66
N LEU A 154 9.41 -14.05 -19.51
CA LEU A 154 9.54 -15.43 -19.06
C LEU A 154 10.32 -16.28 -20.07
N GLN A 155 10.06 -16.09 -21.38
CA GLN A 155 10.83 -16.77 -22.42
C GLN A 155 12.32 -16.45 -22.31
N ARG A 156 12.65 -15.17 -22.11
CA ARG A 156 14.03 -14.73 -21.92
C ARG A 156 14.64 -15.31 -20.64
N GLY A 157 13.90 -15.36 -19.55
CA GLY A 157 14.38 -15.94 -18.29
C GLY A 157 14.70 -17.44 -18.41
N LEU A 158 13.93 -18.17 -19.23
CA LEU A 158 14.09 -19.60 -19.44
C LEU A 158 15.02 -19.97 -20.61
N CYS A 159 15.50 -19.00 -21.41
CA CYS A 159 16.24 -19.30 -22.66
C CYS A 159 17.60 -19.97 -22.44
N MET A 160 18.15 -19.90 -21.23
CA MET A 160 19.38 -20.58 -20.85
C MET A 160 19.18 -22.07 -20.58
N HIS A 161 17.92 -22.55 -20.55
CA HIS A 161 17.61 -23.97 -20.47
C HIS A 161 17.71 -24.59 -21.88
N PRO A 162 18.41 -25.72 -22.07
CA PRO A 162 18.80 -26.26 -23.39
C PRO A 162 17.64 -26.85 -24.22
N ARG A 163 16.38 -26.58 -23.85
CA ARG A 163 15.18 -27.10 -24.49
C ARG A 163 14.36 -25.96 -25.07
N SER A 164 13.86 -26.13 -26.29
CA SER A 164 13.27 -25.07 -27.11
C SER A 164 12.12 -24.34 -26.40
N VAL A 165 12.37 -23.09 -25.96
CA VAL A 165 11.33 -22.20 -25.40
C VAL A 165 10.84 -21.25 -26.48
N ALA A 166 9.56 -21.35 -26.83
CA ALA A 166 8.92 -20.48 -27.82
C ALA A 166 7.86 -19.60 -27.15
N SER A 167 7.95 -18.29 -27.33
CA SER A 167 6.88 -17.37 -26.96
C SER A 167 5.97 -17.13 -28.16
N LEU A 168 4.69 -17.38 -27.98
CA LEU A 168 3.63 -17.02 -28.93
C LEU A 168 2.92 -15.78 -28.36
N ALA A 169 3.51 -14.62 -28.62
CA ALA A 169 2.91 -13.32 -28.37
C ALA A 169 2.25 -12.83 -29.66
N ASP A 170 1.23 -13.54 -30.14
CA ASP A 170 0.50 -13.09 -31.31
C ASP A 170 -0.99 -13.41 -31.17
N LYS A 171 -1.84 -12.63 -31.85
CA LYS A 171 -3.29 -12.79 -31.81
C LYS A 171 -3.67 -14.23 -32.21
N PRO A 172 -4.86 -14.75 -31.82
CA PRO A 172 -5.34 -16.08 -32.25
C PRO A 172 -5.31 -16.34 -33.76
N THR A 173 -5.13 -15.30 -34.58
CA THR A 173 -5.02 -15.31 -36.04
C THR A 173 -3.58 -15.44 -36.57
N ALA A 174 -2.59 -15.69 -35.73
CA ALA A 174 -1.19 -15.72 -36.12
C ALA A 174 -0.82 -16.94 -37.00
N PRO A 175 0.10 -16.79 -37.98
CA PRO A 175 0.46 -17.86 -38.93
C PRO A 175 1.07 -19.12 -38.30
N LEU A 176 1.55 -19.03 -37.05
CA LEU A 176 2.24 -20.11 -36.33
C LEU A 176 1.32 -20.93 -35.42
N ALA A 177 0.05 -20.54 -35.26
CA ALA A 177 -0.94 -21.31 -34.51
C ALA A 177 -1.11 -22.80 -34.97
N PRO A 178 -0.96 -23.16 -36.26
CA PRO A 178 -1.17 -24.54 -36.72
C PRO A 178 -0.01 -25.51 -36.46
N THR A 179 1.18 -25.05 -36.08
CA THR A 179 2.37 -25.92 -35.94
C THR A 179 2.59 -26.44 -34.51
N ALA A 180 1.76 -26.03 -33.55
CA ALA A 180 1.83 -26.50 -32.17
C ALA A 180 1.24 -27.93 -32.06
N SER A 181 2.11 -28.93 -31.89
CA SER A 181 1.73 -30.36 -31.85
C SER A 181 0.93 -30.75 -30.59
N GLU A 182 1.01 -29.95 -29.52
CA GLU A 182 0.12 -30.03 -28.36
C GLU A 182 -0.03 -28.61 -27.76
N ALA A 183 -1.05 -27.87 -28.20
CA ALA A 183 -1.41 -26.61 -27.56
C ALA A 183 -2.22 -26.90 -26.29
N ARG A 184 -1.54 -27.11 -25.16
CA ARG A 184 -2.21 -27.11 -23.86
C ARG A 184 -2.50 -25.67 -23.46
N TYR A 185 -3.75 -25.26 -23.63
CA TYR A 185 -4.25 -23.98 -23.17
C TYR A 185 -4.29 -23.97 -21.64
N ALA A 186 -3.31 -23.34 -21.02
CA ALA A 186 -3.47 -22.88 -19.64
C ALA A 186 -4.33 -21.61 -19.67
N VAL A 187 -5.65 -21.77 -19.78
CA VAL A 187 -6.56 -20.71 -19.35
C VAL A 187 -6.39 -20.64 -17.84
N SER A 188 -5.80 -19.54 -17.36
CA SER A 188 -5.81 -19.21 -15.93
C SER A 188 -7.27 -19.01 -15.50
N ALA A 189 -7.93 -20.10 -15.14
CA ALA A 189 -9.20 -20.08 -14.44
C ALA A 189 -8.90 -19.91 -12.94
N ARG A 190 -8.34 -18.75 -12.55
CA ARG A 190 -8.48 -18.24 -11.18
C ARG A 190 -8.64 -16.72 -11.21
N GLN A 191 -9.85 -16.30 -10.86
CA GLN A 191 -10.26 -14.95 -10.48
C GLN A 191 -9.57 -14.51 -9.18
N LEU A 192 -8.24 -14.39 -9.17
CA LEU A 192 -7.53 -13.68 -8.11
C LEU A 192 -7.02 -12.35 -8.67
N MET A 193 -7.83 -11.32 -8.46
CA MET A 193 -7.48 -9.90 -8.59
C MET A 193 -6.41 -9.51 -7.55
N PRO A 194 -5.68 -8.37 -7.62
CA PRO A 194 -5.61 -7.32 -8.63
C PRO A 194 -4.19 -7.20 -9.26
N ASN A 195 -4.12 -6.41 -10.33
CA ASN A 195 -3.06 -6.39 -11.33
C ASN A 195 -1.86 -5.55 -10.86
N SER A 196 -0.74 -6.20 -10.54
CA SER A 196 0.56 -5.53 -10.51
C SER A 196 1.50 -6.28 -11.47
N GLU A 197 1.88 -5.62 -12.56
CA GLU A 197 2.88 -6.14 -13.49
C GLU A 197 4.22 -6.37 -12.78
N THR A 198 4.50 -5.59 -11.73
CA THR A 198 5.66 -5.75 -10.85
C THR A 198 5.66 -7.09 -10.12
N ALA A 199 4.52 -7.49 -9.53
CA ALA A 199 4.42 -8.78 -8.85
C ALA A 199 4.56 -9.95 -9.83
N ALA A 200 3.97 -9.83 -11.03
CA ALA A 200 4.10 -10.85 -12.07
C ALA A 200 5.54 -10.99 -12.57
N LEU A 201 6.24 -9.88 -12.78
CA LEU A 201 7.66 -9.88 -13.15
C LEU A 201 8.51 -10.52 -12.04
N GLY A 202 8.28 -10.19 -10.78
CA GLY A 202 9.01 -10.80 -9.66
C GLY A 202 8.83 -12.33 -9.61
N LEU A 203 7.63 -12.84 -9.91
CA LEU A 203 7.40 -14.29 -10.02
C LEU A 203 8.13 -14.92 -11.22
N ILE A 204 8.15 -14.22 -12.37
CA ILE A 204 8.88 -14.68 -13.56
C ILE A 204 10.38 -14.78 -13.27
N GLU A 205 10.96 -13.78 -12.62
CA GLU A 205 12.37 -13.77 -12.23
C GLU A 205 12.66 -14.91 -11.25
N ALA A 206 11.87 -15.03 -10.18
CA ALA A 206 12.04 -16.08 -9.18
C ALA A 206 11.97 -17.50 -9.80
N LEU A 207 10.99 -17.73 -10.69
CA LEU A 207 10.83 -19.00 -11.39
C LEU A 207 12.02 -19.30 -12.31
N SER A 208 12.46 -18.30 -13.07
CA SER A 208 13.60 -18.43 -13.99
C SER A 208 14.90 -18.74 -13.22
N THR A 209 15.12 -18.04 -12.11
CA THR A 209 16.26 -18.30 -11.20
C THR A 209 16.18 -19.70 -10.61
N ALA A 210 15.02 -20.14 -10.13
CA ALA A 210 14.85 -21.46 -9.54
C ALA A 210 15.12 -22.59 -10.55
N VAL A 211 14.63 -22.44 -11.79
CA VAL A 211 14.92 -23.35 -12.90
C VAL A 211 16.41 -23.39 -13.22
N ALA A 212 17.06 -22.21 -13.32
CA ALA A 212 18.49 -22.13 -13.60
C ALA A 212 19.35 -22.79 -12.52
N CYS A 213 19.08 -22.53 -11.24
CA CYS A 213 19.80 -23.15 -10.12
C CYS A 213 19.67 -24.67 -10.14
N ARG A 214 18.46 -25.21 -10.36
CA ARG A 214 18.24 -26.65 -10.36
C ARG A 214 18.83 -27.34 -11.58
N ALA A 215 18.78 -26.71 -12.76
CA ALA A 215 19.44 -27.21 -13.96
C ALA A 215 20.97 -27.24 -13.81
N GLY A 216 21.57 -26.23 -13.17
CA GLY A 216 22.99 -26.20 -12.86
C GLY A 216 23.41 -27.33 -11.91
N ASN A 217 22.70 -27.50 -10.79
CA ASN A 217 22.97 -28.56 -9.83
C ASN A 217 22.83 -29.97 -10.43
N ALA A 218 21.87 -30.16 -11.33
CA ALA A 218 21.67 -31.44 -12.03
C ALA A 218 22.81 -31.74 -13.01
N ALA A 219 23.36 -30.73 -13.68
CA ALA A 219 24.52 -30.88 -14.56
C ALA A 219 25.79 -31.23 -13.77
N GLU A 220 26.02 -30.57 -12.63
CA GLU A 220 27.16 -30.83 -11.76
C GLU A 220 27.08 -32.23 -11.10
N ALA A 221 25.89 -32.67 -10.70
CA ALA A 221 25.68 -34.01 -10.16
C ALA A 221 25.86 -35.13 -11.20
N ALA A 222 25.63 -34.85 -12.49
CA ALA A 222 25.84 -35.80 -13.59
C ALA A 222 27.31 -35.91 -14.03
N ASP A 223 28.15 -34.93 -13.69
CA ASP A 223 29.59 -34.87 -14.01
C ASP A 223 30.48 -35.34 -12.84
N MET A 224 29.88 -35.79 -11.74
CA MET A 224 30.58 -36.41 -10.61
C MET A 224 30.90 -37.89 -10.93
N PRO A 225 32.16 -38.34 -10.73
CA PRO A 225 32.66 -39.65 -11.16
C PRO A 225 32.12 -40.85 -10.36
#